data_AF-A0A7W1ER39-F1
#
_entry.id   AF-A0A7W1ER39-F1
#
_cell.length_a   1.000
_cell.length_b   1.000
_cell.length_c   1.000
_cell.angle_alpha   90.00
_cell.angle_beta   90.00
_cell.angle_gamma   90.00
#
_symmetry.space_group_name_H-M   'P 1'
#
loop_
_entity.id
_entity.type
_entity.pdbx_description
1 polymer ?
#
loop_
_entity_poly.entity_id
_entity_poly.type
_entity_poly.pdbx_seq_one_letter_code
_entity_poly.pdbx_strand_id
1 'polypeptide(L)'
;METPLKASLAQATTKVALVLFSVILTLVSLLVLSQPAQASPLPLPDNTPVTVDGKNFYIVRSGKSYQVLNSETVASCFGGLSNVRIISGLSLYVLLVNNHFSGKVGCPVSYPNGRLLRTASKPEVYVKTNDKMYWVPNAETLLGCLGTWSDIKVINDTEMSWAMNAYPLSGTYLCPPKSYASGTLLQGSQAGVYLISDGKRLAMPSPEVLNCFGGWAGVTHVSDSEISLMVAHYLDGGTAACPYSLPDNSKLLYSGTVFVVRGGHTYGMPSAEVLNQCFGGWAGVRTIDSTEYSRVMQTYAYAGAGSCPYSLPNNSKVLFAGTVYFVTNGHTYGVPSPDVLNTCLGGWANVRTISQDEINHILASYPYAGPAGCSAPQTGVREQRAIDWARAQIGSTSYNGWCERFIENAYGTTGRYASALAQANSKISRGTMHTGDRNVPVGAIAFFGSSKVNGYYGHVILSLGGGQFVSSGYAYNGRAYGVYVTGINETNMGPYLGWAYADDGWSR
;
A
#
# COMPACT_ATOMS: atom_id res chain seq x y z
N MET A 1 -66.28 104.63 40.29
CA MET A 1 -65.55 105.52 39.38
C MET A 1 -64.12 105.47 39.86
N GLU A 2 -63.13 104.88 39.21
CA GLU A 2 -62.83 104.78 37.78
C GLU A 2 -62.14 103.45 37.47
N THR A 3 -62.53 102.83 36.36
CA THR A 3 -61.63 102.10 35.48
C THR A 3 -61.65 102.85 34.16
N PRO A 4 -60.48 103.29 33.65
CA PRO A 4 -60.13 102.78 32.32
C PRO A 4 -58.63 102.51 32.10
N LEU A 5 -57.76 102.59 33.12
CA LEU A 5 -56.31 102.47 32.88
C LEU A 5 -55.79 101.01 32.74
N LYS A 6 -56.46 100.02 33.34
CA LYS A 6 -55.98 98.61 33.31
C LYS A 6 -56.28 97.87 31.99
N ALA A 7 -57.32 98.26 31.24
CA ALA A 7 -57.64 97.64 29.96
C ALA A 7 -56.72 98.12 28.81
N SER A 8 -56.23 99.37 28.91
CA SER A 8 -55.28 99.96 27.95
C SER A 8 -53.88 99.32 28.04
N LEU A 9 -53.42 98.98 29.24
CA LEU A 9 -52.09 98.39 29.45
C LEU A 9 -51.99 96.94 28.95
N ALA A 10 -53.08 96.17 29.03
CA ALA A 10 -53.14 94.80 28.52
C ALA A 10 -53.14 94.75 26.98
N GLN A 11 -53.85 95.66 26.29
CA GLN A 11 -53.81 95.74 24.83
C GLN A 11 -52.47 96.25 24.27
N ALA A 12 -51.78 97.14 25.00
CA ALA A 12 -50.45 97.62 24.61
C ALA A 12 -49.38 96.52 24.75
N THR A 13 -49.42 95.72 25.82
CA THR A 13 -48.45 94.64 26.05
C THR A 13 -48.61 93.46 25.08
N THR A 14 -49.83 93.13 24.66
CA THR A 14 -50.05 92.10 23.62
C THR A 14 -49.64 92.56 22.22
N LYS A 15 -49.83 93.84 21.87
CA LYS A 15 -49.38 94.39 20.58
C LYS A 15 -47.86 94.50 20.48
N VAL A 16 -47.18 94.87 21.57
CA VAL A 16 -45.71 94.90 21.63
C VAL A 16 -45.13 93.49 21.59
N ALA A 17 -45.76 92.51 22.25
CA ALA A 17 -45.34 91.11 22.18
C ALA A 17 -45.53 90.49 20.78
N LEU A 18 -46.63 90.80 20.07
CA LEU A 18 -46.82 90.33 18.69
C LEU A 18 -45.84 90.97 17.69
N VAL A 19 -45.50 92.25 17.86
CA VAL A 19 -44.52 92.93 17.00
C VAL A 19 -43.11 92.42 17.29
N LEU A 20 -42.73 92.19 18.55
CA LEU A 20 -41.45 91.57 18.91
C LEU A 20 -41.36 90.11 18.42
N PHE A 21 -42.44 89.33 18.52
CA PHE A 21 -42.48 87.96 18.01
C PHE A 21 -42.40 87.94 16.48
N SER A 22 -43.09 88.86 15.79
CA SER A 22 -43.00 89.00 14.33
C SER A 22 -41.63 89.48 13.87
N VAL A 23 -40.99 90.41 14.59
CA VAL A 23 -39.63 90.91 14.29
C VAL A 23 -38.58 89.83 14.53
N ILE A 24 -38.70 89.06 15.61
CA ILE A 24 -37.85 87.88 15.88
C ILE A 24 -38.10 86.79 14.83
N LEU A 25 -39.34 86.54 14.41
CA LEU A 25 -39.65 85.56 13.37
C LEU A 25 -39.12 86.00 12.00
N THR A 26 -39.17 87.30 11.66
CA THR A 26 -38.52 87.83 10.45
C THR A 26 -37.00 87.86 10.55
N LEU A 27 -36.40 88.14 11.71
CA LEU A 27 -34.94 88.10 11.90
C LEU A 27 -34.41 86.66 11.88
N VAL A 28 -35.15 85.70 12.44
CA VAL A 28 -34.87 84.26 12.31
C VAL A 28 -35.08 83.79 10.87
N SER A 29 -36.10 84.31 10.16
CA SER A 29 -36.29 84.03 8.74
C SER A 29 -35.20 84.65 7.84
N LEU A 30 -34.69 85.84 8.17
CA LEU A 30 -33.58 86.49 7.47
C LEU A 30 -32.22 85.84 7.80
N LEU A 31 -32.00 85.33 9.02
CA LEU A 31 -30.80 84.54 9.35
C LEU A 31 -30.83 83.14 8.73
N VAL A 32 -32.02 82.53 8.56
CA VAL A 32 -32.18 81.24 7.86
C VAL A 32 -32.07 81.42 6.34
N LEU A 33 -32.45 82.59 5.79
CA LEU A 33 -32.31 82.92 4.36
C LEU A 33 -30.93 83.48 3.97
N SER A 34 -30.07 83.79 4.93
CA SER A 34 -28.67 84.18 4.67
C SER A 34 -27.67 83.04 4.88
N GLN A 35 -28.14 81.81 5.12
CA GLN A 35 -27.27 80.66 4.92
C GLN A 35 -27.05 80.56 3.40
N PRO A 36 -25.79 80.55 2.91
CA PRO A 36 -25.57 80.16 1.53
C PRO A 36 -26.29 78.83 1.37
N ALA A 37 -27.12 78.72 0.33
CA ALA A 37 -27.83 77.49 -0.01
C ALA A 37 -26.93 76.33 0.40
N GLN A 38 -27.41 75.45 1.29
CA GLN A 38 -26.75 74.17 1.51
C GLN A 38 -26.69 73.56 0.12
N ALA A 39 -25.56 73.78 -0.55
CA ALA A 39 -25.17 73.05 -1.72
C ALA A 39 -25.12 71.66 -1.14
N SER A 40 -26.19 70.88 -1.39
CA SER A 40 -26.15 69.45 -1.21
C SER A 40 -24.82 69.05 -1.83
N PRO A 41 -23.83 68.58 -1.06
CA PRO A 41 -22.55 68.27 -1.64
C PRO A 41 -22.89 67.26 -2.71
N LEU A 42 -22.67 67.64 -3.97
CA LEU A 42 -22.83 66.74 -5.11
C LEU A 42 -22.19 65.43 -4.64
N PRO A 43 -22.95 64.30 -4.59
CA PRO A 43 -22.39 63.06 -4.11
C PRO A 43 -21.21 62.76 -5.03
N LEU A 44 -20.00 63.02 -4.54
CA LEU A 44 -18.82 62.79 -5.33
C LEU A 44 -18.70 61.27 -5.42
N PRO A 45 -18.63 60.71 -6.65
CA PRO A 45 -18.33 59.31 -6.80
C PRO A 45 -17.05 58.97 -6.02
N ASP A 46 -17.03 57.79 -5.42
CA ASP A 46 -15.87 57.31 -4.67
C ASP A 46 -14.61 57.38 -5.56
N ASN A 47 -13.50 57.88 -4.99
CA ASN A 47 -12.24 58.18 -5.66
C ASN A 47 -12.23 59.38 -6.63
N THR A 48 -13.20 60.31 -6.55
CA THR A 48 -13.12 61.56 -7.31
C THR A 48 -12.09 62.52 -6.67
N PRO A 49 -11.01 62.92 -7.38
CA PRO A 49 -10.07 63.89 -6.87
C PRO A 49 -10.63 65.31 -6.96
N VAL A 50 -10.47 66.07 -5.88
CA VAL A 50 -10.89 67.46 -5.79
C VAL A 50 -9.75 68.36 -5.32
N THR A 51 -9.79 69.65 -5.68
CA THR A 51 -8.86 70.67 -5.19
C THR A 51 -9.58 71.99 -4.94
N VAL A 52 -9.08 72.80 -4.00
CA VAL A 52 -9.60 74.16 -3.76
C VAL A 52 -8.74 75.24 -4.41
N ASP A 53 -7.44 75.00 -4.51
CA ASP A 53 -6.43 76.02 -4.84
C ASP A 53 -5.41 75.53 -5.89
N GLY A 54 -5.61 74.33 -6.45
CA GLY A 54 -4.67 73.67 -7.36
C GLY A 54 -3.39 73.18 -6.67
N LYS A 55 -3.29 73.30 -5.33
CA LYS A 55 -2.11 72.92 -4.54
C LYS A 55 -2.43 71.79 -3.56
N ASN A 56 -3.60 71.86 -2.94
CA ASN A 56 -4.11 70.87 -2.00
C ASN A 56 -5.18 70.01 -2.69
N PHE A 57 -4.95 68.71 -2.69
CA PHE A 57 -5.80 67.74 -3.36
C PHE A 57 -6.44 66.82 -2.32
N TYR A 58 -7.67 66.39 -2.57
CA TYR A 58 -8.42 65.51 -1.67
C TYR A 58 -9.20 64.45 -2.46
N ILE A 59 -9.47 63.31 -1.83
CA ILE A 59 -10.36 62.28 -2.36
C ILE A 59 -11.33 61.81 -1.27
N VAL A 60 -12.52 61.36 -1.68
CA VAL A 60 -13.44 60.60 -0.81
C VAL A 60 -13.34 59.12 -1.19
N ARG A 61 -13.14 58.26 -0.19
CA ARG A 61 -13.10 56.81 -0.34
C ARG A 61 -13.84 56.14 0.81
N SER A 62 -14.85 55.33 0.50
CA SER A 62 -15.62 54.55 1.48
C SER A 62 -16.14 55.40 2.64
N GLY A 63 -16.66 56.61 2.34
CA GLY A 63 -17.20 57.55 3.32
C GLY A 63 -16.15 58.29 4.16
N LYS A 64 -14.87 58.20 3.79
CA LYS A 64 -13.76 58.93 4.41
C LYS A 64 -13.08 59.86 3.43
N SER A 65 -12.60 60.99 3.90
CA SER A 65 -11.89 62.01 3.13
C SER A 65 -10.41 61.98 3.47
N TYR A 66 -9.58 62.14 2.45
CA TYR A 66 -8.14 62.05 2.57
C TYR A 66 -7.46 63.16 1.78
N GLN A 67 -6.37 63.70 2.30
CA GLN A 67 -5.51 64.65 1.57
C GLN A 67 -4.52 63.87 0.70
N VAL A 68 -4.47 64.19 -0.59
CA VAL A 68 -3.49 63.67 -1.53
C VAL A 68 -2.22 64.52 -1.45
N LEU A 69 -1.06 63.86 -1.34
CA LEU A 69 0.18 64.47 -0.88
C LEU A 69 0.83 65.46 -1.86
N ASN A 70 0.67 65.27 -3.17
CA ASN A 70 1.24 66.17 -4.19
C ASN A 70 0.54 66.03 -5.56
N SER A 71 0.81 66.97 -6.48
CA SER A 71 0.27 66.99 -7.84
C SER A 71 0.73 65.83 -8.72
N GLU A 72 1.91 65.24 -8.44
CA GLU A 72 2.40 64.06 -9.15
C GLU A 72 1.53 62.83 -8.86
N THR A 73 1.08 62.66 -7.61
CA THR A 73 0.13 61.62 -7.17
C THR A 73 -1.18 61.75 -7.94
N VAL A 74 -1.60 62.99 -8.18
CA VAL A 74 -2.83 63.28 -8.91
C VAL A 74 -2.69 62.93 -10.39
N ALA A 75 -1.56 63.30 -10.98
CA ALA A 75 -1.26 62.99 -12.36
C ALA A 75 -1.13 61.48 -12.62
N SER A 76 -0.42 60.77 -11.74
CA SER A 76 -0.13 59.35 -11.91
C SER A 76 -1.32 58.43 -11.63
N CYS A 77 -2.24 58.82 -10.74
CA CYS A 77 -3.26 57.90 -10.24
C CYS A 77 -4.69 58.27 -10.57
N PHE A 78 -4.92 59.51 -11.02
CA PHE A 78 -6.23 59.95 -11.48
C PHE A 78 -6.19 60.43 -12.92
N GLY A 79 -5.12 60.14 -13.68
CA GLY A 79 -5.04 60.40 -15.12
C GLY A 79 -4.81 61.88 -15.49
N GLY A 80 -4.17 62.65 -14.62
CA GLY A 80 -3.83 64.06 -14.87
C GLY A 80 -4.63 65.05 -14.04
N LEU A 81 -4.13 66.29 -13.95
CA LEU A 81 -4.81 67.40 -13.29
C LEU A 81 -6.16 67.75 -13.95
N SER A 82 -6.35 67.38 -15.22
CA SER A 82 -7.61 67.56 -15.95
C SER A 82 -8.78 66.79 -15.34
N ASN A 83 -8.52 65.74 -14.57
CA ASN A 83 -9.55 64.92 -13.91
C ASN A 83 -9.85 65.38 -12.49
N VAL A 84 -9.18 66.44 -12.01
CA VAL A 84 -9.41 67.03 -10.69
C VAL A 84 -10.52 68.04 -10.77
N ARG A 85 -11.56 67.86 -9.95
CA ARG A 85 -12.61 68.87 -9.83
C ARG A 85 -12.17 69.99 -8.91
N ILE A 86 -12.22 71.22 -9.41
CA ILE A 86 -12.04 72.41 -8.58
C ILE A 86 -13.34 72.63 -7.79
N ILE A 87 -13.24 72.72 -6.47
CA ILE A 87 -14.36 72.95 -5.56
C ILE A 87 -14.11 74.19 -4.71
N SER A 88 -15.18 74.85 -4.24
CA SER A 88 -15.04 76.01 -3.36
C SER A 88 -14.55 75.60 -1.96
N GLY A 89 -13.95 76.54 -1.21
CA GLY A 89 -13.53 76.30 0.18
C GLY A 89 -14.68 75.81 1.08
N LEU A 90 -15.90 76.32 0.88
CA LEU A 90 -17.10 75.85 1.57
C LEU A 90 -17.44 74.40 1.21
N SER A 91 -17.28 74.00 -0.06
CA SER A 91 -17.51 72.62 -0.50
C SER A 91 -16.48 71.66 0.10
N LEU A 92 -15.23 72.09 0.24
CA LEU A 92 -14.20 71.30 0.92
C LEU A 92 -14.52 71.13 2.41
N TYR A 93 -14.94 72.19 3.09
CA TYR A 93 -15.35 72.10 4.49
C TYR A 93 -16.46 71.06 4.69
N VAL A 94 -17.52 71.12 3.88
CA VAL A 94 -18.61 70.14 3.91
C VAL A 94 -18.11 68.72 3.64
N LEU A 95 -17.19 68.56 2.68
CA LEU A 95 -16.60 67.27 2.32
C LEU A 95 -15.80 66.64 3.48
N LEU A 96 -14.98 67.44 4.17
CA LEU A 96 -14.14 66.98 5.28
C LEU A 96 -14.94 66.65 6.53
N VAL A 97 -16.02 67.40 6.80
CA VAL A 97 -16.90 67.19 7.95
C VAL A 97 -17.78 65.94 7.73
N ASN A 98 -18.38 65.79 6.55
CA ASN A 98 -19.30 64.69 6.28
C ASN A 98 -18.59 63.35 6.07
N ASN A 99 -17.32 63.37 5.65
CA ASN A 99 -16.54 62.16 5.38
C ASN A 99 -15.34 62.05 6.31
N HIS A 100 -15.43 62.40 7.60
CA HIS A 100 -14.38 62.20 8.62
C HIS A 100 -12.92 62.18 8.09
N PHE A 101 -12.27 63.34 8.05
CA PHE A 101 -10.89 63.45 7.58
C PHE A 101 -9.98 62.41 8.23
N SER A 102 -9.43 61.53 7.41
CA SER A 102 -8.68 60.33 7.82
C SER A 102 -7.19 60.44 7.49
N GLY A 103 -6.69 61.66 7.32
CA GLY A 103 -5.28 61.96 7.13
C GLY A 103 -4.86 62.05 5.66
N LYS A 104 -3.58 61.79 5.42
CA LYS A 104 -2.95 61.84 4.09
C LYS A 104 -3.01 60.47 3.44
N VAL A 105 -3.39 60.40 2.17
CA VAL A 105 -3.43 59.16 1.38
C VAL A 105 -2.57 59.29 0.13
N GLY A 106 -1.94 58.19 -0.22
CA GLY A 106 -1.35 58.02 -1.53
C GLY A 106 -2.36 57.68 -2.61
N CYS A 107 -1.87 57.26 -3.76
CA CYS A 107 -2.69 56.62 -4.76
C CYS A 107 -3.42 55.39 -4.21
N PRO A 108 -4.69 55.14 -4.60
CA PRO A 108 -5.35 53.86 -4.37
C PRO A 108 -4.79 52.80 -5.36
N VAL A 109 -3.48 52.54 -5.33
CA VAL A 109 -2.89 51.48 -6.16
C VAL A 109 -3.22 50.17 -5.47
N SER A 110 -4.36 49.59 -5.83
CA SER A 110 -4.62 48.21 -5.50
C SER A 110 -3.81 47.33 -6.44
N TYR A 111 -2.87 46.57 -5.92
CA TYR A 111 -2.14 45.61 -6.74
C TYR A 111 -2.84 44.25 -6.71
N PRO A 112 -2.95 43.56 -7.86
CA PRO A 112 -3.44 42.20 -7.87
C PRO A 112 -2.48 41.28 -7.12
N ASN A 113 -3.00 40.16 -6.60
CA ASN A 113 -2.15 39.11 -6.04
C ASN A 113 -1.14 38.62 -7.12
N GLY A 114 0.10 38.38 -6.70
CA GLY A 114 1.23 38.04 -7.57
C GLY A 114 1.96 39.24 -8.16
N ARG A 115 1.53 40.50 -7.91
CA ARG A 115 2.23 41.66 -8.49
C ARG A 115 3.60 41.86 -7.84
N LEU A 116 4.63 41.91 -8.68
CA LEU A 116 6.01 42.21 -8.31
C LEU A 116 6.30 43.70 -8.41
N LEU A 117 6.89 44.27 -7.36
CA LEU A 117 7.19 45.69 -7.21
C LEU A 117 8.64 45.89 -6.75
N ARG A 118 9.32 46.90 -7.27
CA ARG A 118 10.59 47.42 -6.74
C ARG A 118 10.67 48.92 -6.91
N THR A 119 11.56 49.59 -6.19
CA THR A 119 11.87 50.99 -6.48
C THR A 119 13.08 51.10 -7.43
N ALA A 120 13.27 52.27 -8.04
CA ALA A 120 14.46 52.53 -8.84
C ALA A 120 15.71 52.75 -7.95
N SER A 121 15.52 53.21 -6.72
CA SER A 121 16.56 53.57 -5.77
C SER A 121 17.06 52.38 -4.94
N LYS A 122 16.31 51.27 -4.89
CA LYS A 122 16.60 50.10 -4.06
C LYS A 122 16.50 48.79 -4.85
N PRO A 123 17.40 47.82 -4.63
CA PRO A 123 17.40 46.55 -5.34
C PRO A 123 16.32 45.56 -4.89
N GLU A 124 15.72 45.76 -3.71
CA GLU A 124 14.75 44.83 -3.13
C GLU A 124 13.47 44.72 -3.97
N VAL A 125 13.08 43.49 -4.24
CA VAL A 125 11.84 43.14 -4.95
C VAL A 125 10.84 42.60 -3.95
N TYR A 126 9.58 42.98 -4.10
CA TYR A 126 8.49 42.53 -3.25
C TYR A 126 7.34 41.99 -4.09
N VAL A 127 6.62 41.00 -3.57
CA VAL A 127 5.40 40.46 -4.17
C VAL A 127 4.19 40.69 -3.26
N LYS A 128 3.07 41.11 -3.84
CA LYS A 128 1.79 41.23 -3.13
C LYS A 128 1.03 39.91 -3.16
N THR A 129 0.71 39.34 -1.99
CA THR A 129 -0.09 38.11 -1.87
C THR A 129 -1.05 38.24 -0.69
N ASN A 130 -2.36 38.04 -0.92
CA ASN A 130 -3.40 38.07 0.12
C ASN A 130 -3.30 39.28 1.05
N ASP A 131 -3.23 40.48 0.45
CA ASP A 131 -3.15 41.79 1.12
C ASP A 131 -1.93 41.99 2.03
N LYS A 132 -0.88 41.21 1.78
CA LYS A 132 0.43 41.33 2.41
C LYS A 132 1.50 41.51 1.35
N MET A 133 2.58 42.15 1.74
CA MET A 133 3.81 42.21 0.94
C MET A 133 4.81 41.22 1.48
N TYR A 134 5.53 40.56 0.58
CA TYR A 134 6.62 39.65 0.93
C TYR A 134 7.87 40.05 0.19
N TRP A 135 9.00 40.08 0.88
CA TRP A 135 10.31 40.33 0.27
C TRP A 135 10.75 39.09 -0.52
N VAL A 136 11.14 39.28 -1.78
CA VAL A 136 11.71 38.21 -2.62
C VAL A 136 13.21 38.15 -2.33
N PRO A 137 13.71 37.11 -1.63
CA PRO A 137 15.03 37.14 -1.01
C PRO A 137 16.18 37.04 -2.02
N ASN A 138 15.94 36.46 -3.20
CA ASN A 138 16.97 36.24 -4.21
C ASN A 138 16.36 36.04 -5.62
N ALA A 139 17.22 36.08 -6.63
CA ALA A 139 16.86 35.88 -8.03
C ALA A 139 16.22 34.51 -8.30
N GLU A 140 16.64 33.49 -7.55
CA GLU A 140 16.16 32.12 -7.69
C GLU A 140 14.69 32.00 -7.28
N THR A 141 14.27 32.64 -6.19
CA THR A 141 12.86 32.69 -5.77
C THR A 141 12.00 33.39 -6.81
N LEU A 142 12.51 34.49 -7.39
CA LEU A 142 11.81 35.20 -8.46
C LEU A 142 11.58 34.28 -9.67
N LEU A 143 12.67 33.74 -10.23
CA LEU A 143 12.66 32.95 -11.45
C LEU A 143 12.00 31.58 -11.27
N GLY A 144 12.04 31.03 -10.05
CA GLY A 144 11.51 29.70 -9.75
C GLY A 144 9.99 29.65 -9.63
N CYS A 145 9.34 30.72 -9.16
CA CYS A 145 7.90 30.65 -8.87
C CYS A 145 7.10 31.95 -8.96
N LEU A 146 7.73 33.11 -9.17
CA LEU A 146 7.03 34.40 -9.21
C LEU A 146 6.99 35.02 -10.61
N GLY A 147 7.93 34.67 -11.49
CA GLY A 147 7.99 35.14 -12.88
C GLY A 147 9.40 35.51 -13.29
N THR A 148 9.53 36.55 -14.09
CA THR A 148 10.80 37.04 -14.64
C THR A 148 11.12 38.44 -14.14
N TRP A 149 12.35 38.91 -14.38
CA TRP A 149 12.72 40.30 -14.12
C TRP A 149 11.87 41.32 -14.88
N SER A 150 11.28 40.93 -16.02
CA SER A 150 10.41 41.79 -16.83
C SER A 150 9.02 42.00 -16.22
N ASP A 151 8.60 41.11 -15.32
CA ASP A 151 7.30 41.19 -14.64
C ASP A 151 7.30 42.21 -13.48
N ILE A 152 8.48 42.67 -13.07
CA ILE A 152 8.64 43.60 -11.96
C ILE A 152 8.23 45.00 -12.40
N LYS A 153 7.22 45.57 -11.73
CA LYS A 153 6.89 46.98 -11.84
C LYS A 153 7.91 47.82 -11.07
N VAL A 154 8.60 48.72 -11.77
CA VAL A 154 9.37 49.77 -11.11
C VAL A 154 8.41 50.90 -10.72
N ILE A 155 8.37 51.22 -9.44
CA ILE A 155 7.58 52.31 -8.87
C ILE A 155 8.50 53.31 -8.16
N ASN A 156 8.03 54.52 -7.86
CA ASN A 156 8.83 55.47 -7.09
C ASN A 156 8.76 55.16 -5.57
N ASP A 157 9.65 55.76 -4.77
CA ASP A 157 9.74 55.51 -3.33
C ASP A 157 8.47 55.89 -2.57
N THR A 158 7.74 56.90 -3.07
CA THR A 158 6.48 57.35 -2.48
C THR A 158 5.37 56.30 -2.70
N GLU A 159 5.24 55.76 -3.92
CA GLU A 159 4.31 54.68 -4.26
C GLU A 159 4.62 53.41 -3.47
N MET A 160 5.91 53.07 -3.29
CA MET A 160 6.32 51.94 -2.46
C MET A 160 5.95 52.14 -0.98
N SER A 161 6.13 53.35 -0.44
CA SER A 161 5.75 53.67 0.94
C SER A 161 4.24 53.52 1.16
N TRP A 162 3.44 53.91 0.18
CA TRP A 162 1.99 53.69 0.22
C TRP A 162 1.62 52.22 0.11
N ALA A 163 2.27 51.47 -0.78
CA ALA A 163 2.06 50.03 -0.94
C ALA A 163 2.36 49.29 0.38
N MET A 164 3.46 49.62 1.06
CA MET A 164 3.83 49.00 2.34
C MET A 164 2.91 49.39 3.51
N ASN A 165 2.27 50.56 3.46
CA ASN A 165 1.25 50.96 4.45
C ASN A 165 -0.07 50.21 4.19
N ALA A 166 -0.48 50.10 2.93
CA ALA A 166 -1.69 49.37 2.54
C ALA A 166 -1.54 47.85 2.72
N TYR A 167 -0.34 47.32 2.51
CA TYR A 167 -0.03 45.89 2.54
C TYR A 167 1.21 45.66 3.42
N PRO A 168 1.02 45.41 4.72
CA PRO A 168 2.13 45.23 5.65
C PRO A 168 3.10 44.13 5.20
N LEU A 169 4.39 44.36 5.42
CA LEU A 169 5.43 43.37 5.16
C LEU A 169 5.24 42.16 6.08
N SER A 170 5.09 40.97 5.49
CA SER A 170 4.82 39.72 6.20
C SER A 170 6.00 38.73 6.11
N GLY A 171 7.22 39.25 5.94
CA GLY A 171 8.47 38.49 5.89
C GLY A 171 8.98 38.23 4.47
N THR A 172 9.78 37.17 4.34
CA THR A 172 10.27 36.67 3.05
C THR A 172 9.22 35.85 2.34
N TYR A 173 9.16 35.97 1.02
CA TYR A 173 8.35 35.08 0.20
C TYR A 173 9.06 33.74 0.08
N LEU A 174 8.32 32.65 0.28
CA LEU A 174 8.76 31.30 0.03
C LEU A 174 7.95 30.76 -1.14
N CYS A 175 8.62 30.19 -2.14
CA CYS A 175 7.90 29.55 -3.23
C CYS A 175 6.99 28.46 -2.67
N PRO A 176 5.74 28.33 -3.17
CA PRO A 176 4.92 27.19 -2.84
C PRO A 176 5.69 25.91 -3.20
N PRO A 177 5.71 24.90 -2.32
CA PRO A 177 6.47 23.69 -2.57
C PRO A 177 5.92 23.00 -3.80
N LYS A 178 6.80 22.71 -4.75
CA LYS A 178 6.45 21.92 -5.92
C LYS A 178 6.15 20.50 -5.48
N SER A 179 5.00 19.98 -5.89
CA SER A 179 4.68 18.57 -5.66
C SER A 179 5.37 17.72 -6.73
N TYR A 180 5.99 16.63 -6.31
CA TYR A 180 6.67 15.64 -7.12
C TYR A 180 5.97 14.31 -6.91
N ALA A 181 5.83 13.55 -7.99
CA ALA A 181 5.26 12.21 -7.91
C ALA A 181 6.21 11.25 -7.16
N SER A 182 5.64 10.22 -6.53
CA SER A 182 6.42 9.07 -6.06
C SER A 182 7.26 8.48 -7.20
N GLY A 183 8.52 8.15 -6.92
CA GLY A 183 9.51 7.72 -7.90
C GLY A 183 10.44 8.84 -8.40
N THR A 184 10.18 10.11 -8.07
CA THR A 184 11.02 11.23 -8.56
C THR A 184 12.37 11.27 -7.84
N LEU A 185 13.47 11.35 -8.61
CA LEU A 185 14.83 11.55 -8.10
C LEU A 185 15.24 13.02 -8.25
N LEU A 186 15.66 13.66 -7.16
CA LEU A 186 16.01 15.08 -7.10
C LEU A 186 17.43 15.28 -6.59
N GLN A 187 18.16 16.23 -7.17
CA GLN A 187 19.48 16.64 -6.70
C GLN A 187 19.65 18.16 -6.80
N GLY A 188 20.20 18.76 -5.73
CA GLY A 188 20.60 20.17 -5.72
C GLY A 188 22.03 20.38 -6.24
N SER A 189 22.69 21.44 -5.79
CA SER A 189 24.12 21.66 -6.05
C SER A 189 25.02 20.73 -5.23
N GLN A 190 24.54 20.26 -4.07
CA GLN A 190 25.23 19.27 -3.25
C GLN A 190 25.09 17.86 -3.84
N ALA A 191 26.07 17.01 -3.55
CA ALA A 191 26.13 15.66 -4.12
C ALA A 191 24.95 14.73 -3.72
N GLY A 192 24.19 15.05 -2.67
CA GLY A 192 23.10 14.19 -2.18
C GLY A 192 21.89 14.15 -3.12
N VAL A 193 21.47 12.94 -3.50
CA VAL A 193 20.24 12.69 -4.28
C VAL A 193 19.12 12.26 -3.32
N TYR A 194 17.88 12.69 -3.58
CA TYR A 194 16.69 12.29 -2.83
C TYR A 194 15.68 11.60 -3.74
N LEU A 195 15.08 10.51 -3.27
CA LEU A 195 13.93 9.85 -3.87
C LEU A 195 12.65 10.31 -3.15
N ILE A 196 11.65 10.74 -3.91
CA ILE A 196 10.31 11.00 -3.39
C ILE A 196 9.51 9.69 -3.42
N SER A 197 8.95 9.27 -2.30
CA SER A 197 8.11 8.06 -2.20
C SER A 197 7.03 8.26 -1.15
N ASP A 198 5.77 8.14 -1.56
CA ASP A 198 4.58 8.18 -0.70
C ASP A 198 4.55 9.38 0.26
N GLY A 199 4.85 10.58 -0.28
CA GLY A 199 4.87 11.82 0.51
C GLY A 199 6.08 11.97 1.44
N LYS A 200 7.08 11.06 1.34
CA LYS A 200 8.34 11.14 2.07
C LYS A 200 9.50 11.40 1.13
N ARG A 201 10.57 11.99 1.67
CA ARG A 201 11.88 12.08 1.03
C ARG A 201 12.81 11.01 1.59
N LEU A 202 13.49 10.29 0.71
CA LEU A 202 14.43 9.23 1.05
C LEU A 202 15.82 9.62 0.53
N ALA A 203 16.80 9.76 1.40
CA ALA A 203 18.18 10.06 1.02
C ALA A 203 18.81 8.88 0.27
N MET A 204 19.43 9.13 -0.88
CA MET A 204 20.09 8.09 -1.67
C MET A 204 21.44 7.72 -1.03
N PRO A 205 21.64 6.47 -0.55
CA PRO A 205 22.83 6.13 0.22
C PRO A 205 24.04 5.78 -0.66
N SER A 206 23.82 5.33 -1.90
CA SER A 206 24.91 4.95 -2.80
C SER A 206 24.50 4.94 -4.29
N PRO A 207 25.47 5.01 -5.23
CA PRO A 207 25.21 4.88 -6.66
C PRO A 207 24.57 3.55 -7.06
N GLU A 208 24.84 2.47 -6.34
CA GLU A 208 24.23 1.15 -6.59
C GLU A 208 22.72 1.20 -6.32
N VAL A 209 22.31 1.89 -5.26
CA VAL A 209 20.89 2.10 -4.97
C VAL A 209 20.25 3.01 -6.01
N LEU A 210 20.94 4.05 -6.44
CA LEU A 210 20.46 4.95 -7.50
C LEU A 210 20.20 4.20 -8.82
N ASN A 211 21.07 3.26 -9.19
CA ASN A 211 20.91 2.44 -10.40
C ASN A 211 19.64 1.60 -10.39
N CYS A 212 19.13 1.21 -9.22
CA CYS A 212 17.85 0.51 -9.11
C CYS A 212 16.64 1.38 -9.48
N PHE A 213 16.79 2.70 -9.50
CA PHE A 213 15.74 3.67 -9.83
C PHE A 213 16.00 4.39 -11.17
N GLY A 214 16.76 3.76 -12.08
CA GLY A 214 17.05 4.33 -13.40
C GLY A 214 18.40 5.07 -13.49
N GLY A 215 19.18 5.08 -12.41
CA GLY A 215 20.53 5.65 -12.41
C GLY A 215 20.56 7.17 -12.54
N TRP A 216 21.75 7.72 -12.82
CA TRP A 216 21.95 9.16 -12.95
C TRP A 216 21.12 9.82 -14.06
N ALA A 217 20.74 9.07 -15.10
CA ALA A 217 19.89 9.59 -16.17
C ALA A 217 18.47 9.96 -15.71
N GLY A 218 17.99 9.37 -14.60
CA GLY A 218 16.69 9.69 -14.01
C GLY A 218 16.72 10.82 -12.99
N VAL A 219 17.90 11.35 -12.66
CA VAL A 219 18.05 12.42 -11.66
C VAL A 219 17.64 13.75 -12.27
N THR A 220 16.64 14.39 -11.67
CA THR A 220 16.25 15.75 -12.01
C THR A 220 17.06 16.72 -11.16
N HIS A 221 17.89 17.53 -11.80
CA HIS A 221 18.58 18.62 -11.14
C HIS A 221 17.62 19.77 -10.88
N VAL A 222 17.54 20.19 -9.63
CA VAL A 222 16.73 21.31 -9.17
C VAL A 222 17.63 22.27 -8.41
N SER A 223 17.12 23.47 -8.15
CA SER A 223 17.90 24.49 -7.46
C SER A 223 17.94 24.24 -5.94
N ASP A 224 18.90 24.83 -5.22
CA ASP A 224 19.07 24.58 -3.77
C ASP A 224 17.89 25.12 -2.95
N SER A 225 17.23 26.19 -3.42
CA SER A 225 15.99 26.65 -2.79
C SER A 225 14.84 25.66 -3.00
N GLU A 226 14.77 25.01 -4.17
CA GLU A 226 13.77 23.97 -4.46
C GLU A 226 14.03 22.72 -3.60
N ILE A 227 15.29 22.31 -3.41
CA ILE A 227 15.67 21.28 -2.41
C ILE A 227 15.25 21.70 -1.00
N SER A 228 15.53 22.94 -0.59
CA SER A 228 15.19 23.42 0.76
C SER A 228 13.68 23.39 1.02
N LEU A 229 12.88 23.77 0.02
CA LEU A 229 11.41 23.71 0.09
C LEU A 229 10.90 22.27 0.07
N MET A 230 11.53 21.39 -0.72
CA MET A 230 11.25 19.95 -0.69
C MET A 230 11.53 19.37 0.70
N VAL A 231 12.66 19.73 1.35
CA VAL A 231 13.00 19.25 2.71
C VAL A 231 11.94 19.67 3.73
N ALA A 232 11.38 20.86 3.58
CA ALA A 232 10.32 21.36 4.46
C ALA A 232 8.94 20.72 4.17
N HIS A 233 8.69 20.29 2.93
CA HIS A 233 7.38 19.81 2.49
C HIS A 233 7.18 18.29 2.64
N TYR A 234 8.23 17.49 2.40
CA TYR A 234 8.17 16.04 2.49
C TYR A 234 8.75 15.55 3.81
N LEU A 235 8.04 14.64 4.48
CA LEU A 235 8.53 14.03 5.71
C LEU A 235 9.83 13.25 5.45
N ASP A 236 10.75 13.30 6.39
CA ASP A 236 11.96 12.49 6.33
C ASP A 236 11.59 11.00 6.42
N GLY A 237 11.92 10.24 5.38
CA GLY A 237 11.70 8.80 5.31
C GLY A 237 12.96 7.98 5.61
N GLY A 238 14.10 8.60 5.91
CA GLY A 238 15.39 7.93 6.05
C GLY A 238 16.10 7.75 4.71
N THR A 239 16.71 6.58 4.49
CA THR A 239 17.49 6.28 3.27
C THR A 239 16.71 5.43 2.27
N ALA A 240 16.85 5.70 0.98
CA ALA A 240 16.31 4.88 -0.09
C ALA A 240 16.98 3.50 -0.10
N ALA A 241 16.23 2.48 -0.49
CA ALA A 241 16.73 1.13 -0.71
C ALA A 241 16.25 0.65 -2.08
N CYS A 242 17.06 -0.14 -2.78
CA CYS A 242 16.60 -0.78 -4.02
C CYS A 242 15.32 -1.57 -3.73
N PRO A 243 14.33 -1.58 -4.64
CA PRO A 243 13.30 -2.61 -4.61
C PRO A 243 13.99 -3.96 -4.83
N TYR A 244 14.36 -4.62 -3.74
CA TYR A 244 15.03 -5.90 -3.77
C TYR A 244 13.96 -6.99 -3.95
N SER A 245 13.45 -7.10 -5.18
CA SER A 245 12.47 -8.12 -5.55
C SER A 245 13.18 -9.41 -5.93
N LEU A 246 13.04 -10.43 -5.11
CA LEU A 246 13.40 -11.80 -5.42
C LEU A 246 12.16 -12.50 -5.99
N PRO A 247 12.31 -13.32 -7.04
CA PRO A 247 11.23 -14.20 -7.48
C PRO A 247 10.72 -15.05 -6.31
N ASP A 248 9.42 -15.33 -6.32
CA ASP A 248 8.82 -16.25 -5.36
C ASP A 248 9.51 -17.62 -5.46
N ASN A 249 9.79 -18.24 -4.32
CA ASN A 249 10.60 -19.45 -4.13
C ASN A 249 12.13 -19.28 -4.32
N SER A 250 12.66 -18.05 -4.28
CA SER A 250 14.10 -17.84 -4.19
C SER A 250 14.67 -18.46 -2.91
N LYS A 251 15.82 -19.15 -3.01
CA LYS A 251 16.46 -19.87 -1.90
C LYS A 251 17.85 -19.31 -1.63
N LEU A 252 18.08 -18.85 -0.40
CA LEU A 252 19.27 -18.09 -0.03
C LEU A 252 19.96 -18.74 1.16
N LEU A 253 21.26 -19.03 1.09
CA LEU A 253 22.03 -19.57 2.20
C LEU A 253 22.78 -18.43 2.91
N TYR A 254 22.50 -18.23 4.20
CA TYR A 254 23.22 -17.28 5.04
C TYR A 254 23.49 -17.88 6.42
N SER A 255 24.75 -17.80 6.88
CA SER A 255 25.17 -18.28 8.21
C SER A 255 24.71 -19.72 8.54
N GLY A 256 24.72 -20.61 7.55
CA GLY A 256 24.31 -22.01 7.70
C GLY A 256 22.80 -22.27 7.64
N THR A 257 21.96 -21.24 7.54
CA THR A 257 20.50 -21.36 7.39
C THR A 257 20.08 -21.04 5.96
N VAL A 258 19.24 -21.89 5.36
CA VAL A 258 18.61 -21.59 4.07
C VAL A 258 17.31 -20.83 4.32
N PHE A 259 17.14 -19.68 3.69
CA PHE A 259 15.93 -18.88 3.70
C PHE A 259 15.21 -19.02 2.37
N VAL A 260 13.89 -19.23 2.40
CA VAL A 260 13.05 -19.28 1.20
C VAL A 260 12.12 -18.07 1.18
N VAL A 261 12.09 -17.34 0.08
CA VAL A 261 11.16 -16.23 -0.15
C VAL A 261 9.84 -16.77 -0.69
N ARG A 262 8.72 -16.48 -0.05
CA ARG A 262 7.40 -16.87 -0.54
C ARG A 262 6.29 -15.90 -0.09
N GLY A 263 5.45 -15.44 -1.01
CA GLY A 263 4.31 -14.59 -0.72
C GLY A 263 4.68 -13.32 0.04
N GLY A 264 5.83 -12.70 -0.29
CA GLY A 264 6.34 -11.50 0.39
C GLY A 264 6.99 -11.75 1.77
N HIS A 265 7.19 -13.01 2.16
CA HIS A 265 7.79 -13.38 3.45
C HIS A 265 9.06 -14.21 3.26
N THR A 266 9.92 -14.26 4.28
CA THR A 266 11.04 -15.19 4.36
C THR A 266 10.80 -16.26 5.40
N TYR A 267 11.20 -17.49 5.08
CA TYR A 267 11.06 -18.67 5.94
C TYR A 267 12.43 -19.33 6.14
N GLY A 268 12.86 -19.48 7.39
CA GLY A 268 14.11 -20.16 7.73
C GLY A 268 13.94 -21.67 7.72
N MET A 269 14.67 -22.39 6.87
CA MET A 269 14.54 -23.85 6.78
C MET A 269 15.12 -24.50 8.04
N PRO A 270 14.31 -25.25 8.81
CA PRO A 270 14.77 -25.83 10.07
C PRO A 270 15.68 -27.05 9.87
N SER A 271 15.63 -27.70 8.71
CA SER A 271 16.52 -28.81 8.36
C SER A 271 16.65 -29.00 6.85
N ALA A 272 17.67 -29.75 6.42
CA ALA A 272 17.87 -30.12 5.03
C ALA A 272 16.73 -31.00 4.48
N GLU A 273 16.11 -31.82 5.34
CA GLU A 273 14.97 -32.67 5.00
C GLU A 273 13.76 -31.81 4.58
N VAL A 274 13.45 -30.75 5.33
CA VAL A 274 12.32 -29.84 4.98
C VAL A 274 12.58 -29.15 3.65
N LEU A 275 13.81 -28.67 3.42
CA LEU A 275 14.20 -28.07 2.14
C LEU A 275 14.05 -29.07 0.97
N ASN A 276 14.53 -30.30 1.15
CA ASN A 276 14.47 -31.37 0.13
C ASN A 276 13.04 -31.79 -0.18
N GLN A 277 12.22 -31.99 0.84
CA GLN A 277 10.87 -32.52 0.68
C GLN A 277 9.87 -31.46 0.18
N CYS A 278 10.03 -30.20 0.61
CA CYS A 278 8.96 -29.21 0.49
C CYS A 278 9.31 -28.00 -0.38
N PHE A 279 10.59 -27.81 -0.71
CA PHE A 279 11.06 -26.64 -1.46
C PHE A 279 12.03 -27.01 -2.60
N GLY A 280 11.95 -28.25 -3.10
CA GLY A 280 12.71 -28.72 -4.26
C GLY A 280 14.22 -28.85 -4.00
N GLY A 281 14.61 -29.00 -2.74
CA GLY A 281 15.99 -29.25 -2.32
C GLY A 281 16.96 -28.11 -2.59
N TRP A 282 18.24 -28.47 -2.66
CA TRP A 282 19.36 -27.52 -2.74
C TRP A 282 19.52 -26.85 -4.11
N ALA A 283 18.78 -27.30 -5.14
CA ALA A 283 18.86 -26.72 -6.47
C ALA A 283 18.47 -25.24 -6.44
N GLY A 284 19.36 -24.36 -6.92
CA GLY A 284 19.13 -22.91 -6.94
C GLY A 284 19.31 -22.21 -5.58
N VAL A 285 19.83 -22.90 -4.56
CA VAL A 285 20.27 -22.23 -3.32
C VAL A 285 21.51 -21.39 -3.63
N ARG A 286 21.43 -20.09 -3.34
CA ARG A 286 22.52 -19.14 -3.53
C ARG A 286 23.04 -18.64 -2.20
N THR A 287 24.34 -18.72 -1.96
CA THR A 287 24.97 -18.12 -0.79
C THR A 287 24.95 -16.60 -0.92
N ILE A 288 24.57 -15.93 0.16
CA ILE A 288 24.49 -14.46 0.23
C ILE A 288 25.38 -13.93 1.37
N ASP A 289 25.84 -12.69 1.25
CA ASP A 289 26.61 -12.00 2.30
C ASP A 289 25.69 -11.31 3.32
N SER A 290 26.29 -10.71 4.36
CA SER A 290 25.55 -10.00 5.42
C SER A 290 24.81 -8.75 4.91
N THR A 291 25.31 -8.11 3.86
CA THR A 291 24.69 -6.93 3.23
C THR A 291 23.41 -7.32 2.49
N GLU A 292 23.44 -8.40 1.71
CA GLU A 292 22.29 -8.94 1.02
C GLU A 292 21.28 -9.57 1.99
N TYR A 293 21.74 -10.27 3.02
CA TYR A 293 20.87 -10.77 4.09
C TYR A 293 20.08 -9.64 4.75
N SER A 294 20.74 -8.53 5.08
CA SER A 294 20.07 -7.36 5.67
C SER A 294 19.02 -6.76 4.73
N ARG A 295 19.30 -6.69 3.42
CA ARG A 295 18.33 -6.24 2.40
C ARG A 295 17.14 -7.19 2.27
N VAL A 296 17.38 -8.50 2.27
CA VAL A 296 16.34 -9.53 2.26
C VAL A 296 15.41 -9.35 3.46
N MET A 297 15.97 -9.23 4.66
CA MET A 297 15.17 -9.15 5.90
C MET A 297 14.45 -7.80 6.08
N GLN A 298 14.95 -6.73 5.47
CA GLN A 298 14.22 -5.45 5.40
C GLN A 298 13.06 -5.49 4.39
N THR A 299 13.18 -6.31 3.33
CA THR A 299 12.20 -6.35 2.24
C THR A 299 11.11 -7.40 2.47
N TYR A 300 11.47 -8.57 3.03
CA TYR A 300 10.57 -9.70 3.26
C TYR A 300 10.48 -9.99 4.75
N ALA A 301 9.29 -9.83 5.33
CA ALA A 301 9.08 -10.11 6.75
C ALA A 301 9.43 -11.56 7.08
N TYR A 302 10.17 -11.77 8.16
CA TYR A 302 10.49 -13.11 8.63
C TYR A 302 9.25 -13.75 9.25
N ALA A 303 8.75 -14.81 8.60
CA ALA A 303 7.55 -15.54 9.02
C ALA A 303 7.84 -16.72 9.94
N GLY A 304 9.11 -16.91 10.36
CA GLY A 304 9.53 -18.01 11.21
C GLY A 304 10.16 -19.18 10.45
N ALA A 305 10.15 -20.35 11.08
CA ALA A 305 10.65 -21.57 10.47
C ALA A 305 9.75 -21.99 9.30
N GLY A 306 10.35 -22.33 8.16
CA GLY A 306 9.62 -22.84 7.02
C GLY A 306 8.97 -24.18 7.34
N SER A 307 7.66 -24.25 7.13
CA SER A 307 6.88 -25.47 7.15
C SER A 307 6.46 -25.82 5.72
N CYS A 308 6.21 -27.10 5.48
CA CYS A 308 5.69 -27.54 4.19
C CYS A 308 4.32 -26.88 3.94
N PRO A 309 4.03 -26.40 2.72
CA PRO A 309 2.68 -25.97 2.38
C PRO A 309 1.73 -27.13 2.73
N TYR A 310 0.72 -26.81 3.55
CA TYR A 310 -0.08 -27.71 4.37
C TYR A 310 -1.01 -28.67 3.59
N SER A 311 -0.51 -29.29 2.53
CA SER A 311 -1.04 -30.55 2.05
C SER A 311 -0.17 -31.68 2.63
N LEU A 312 -0.60 -32.25 3.76
CA LEU A 312 -0.03 -33.52 4.20
C LEU A 312 -0.47 -34.59 3.20
N PRO A 313 0.49 -35.36 2.63
CA PRO A 313 0.15 -36.52 1.83
C PRO A 313 -0.77 -37.45 2.62
N ASN A 314 -1.64 -38.17 1.90
CA ASN A 314 -2.50 -39.15 2.52
C ASN A 314 -1.67 -40.13 3.35
N ASN A 315 -2.13 -40.45 4.57
CA ASN A 315 -1.47 -41.32 5.54
C ASN A 315 -0.23 -40.73 6.26
N SER A 316 -0.13 -39.40 6.35
CA SER A 316 0.90 -38.74 7.15
C SER A 316 0.69 -38.94 8.65
N LYS A 317 1.79 -39.01 9.43
CA LYS A 317 1.76 -39.13 10.90
C LYS A 317 2.56 -38.00 11.53
N VAL A 318 1.94 -37.27 12.45
CA VAL A 318 2.58 -36.16 13.18
C VAL A 318 2.40 -36.32 14.69
N LEU A 319 3.38 -35.94 15.49
CA LEU A 319 3.35 -36.02 16.96
C LEU A 319 3.25 -34.62 17.56
N PHE A 320 2.20 -34.37 18.34
CA PHE A 320 2.01 -33.12 19.06
C PHE A 320 1.51 -33.38 20.49
N ALA A 321 2.14 -32.75 21.49
CA ALA A 321 1.78 -32.85 22.90
C ALA A 321 1.54 -34.30 23.39
N GLY A 322 2.41 -35.22 22.98
CA GLY A 322 2.32 -36.65 23.36
C GLY A 322 1.27 -37.47 22.60
N THR A 323 0.50 -36.84 21.70
CA THR A 323 -0.50 -37.50 20.86
C THR A 323 -0.03 -37.57 19.41
N VAL A 324 -0.07 -38.75 18.81
CA VAL A 324 0.14 -38.89 17.36
C VAL A 324 -1.17 -38.59 16.65
N TYR A 325 -1.13 -37.76 15.61
CA TYR A 325 -2.22 -37.47 14.71
C TYR A 325 -1.93 -38.12 13.35
N PHE A 326 -2.91 -38.85 12.83
CA PHE A 326 -2.87 -39.49 11.53
C PHE A 326 -3.75 -38.69 10.56
N VAL A 327 -3.17 -38.25 9.44
CA VAL A 327 -3.89 -37.47 8.43
C VAL A 327 -4.18 -38.36 7.24
N THR A 328 -5.46 -38.61 7.00
CA THR A 328 -5.92 -39.42 5.86
C THR A 328 -7.27 -38.94 5.35
N ASN A 329 -7.50 -39.05 4.04
CA ASN A 329 -8.75 -38.72 3.34
C ASN A 329 -9.31 -37.33 3.70
N GLY A 330 -8.44 -36.33 3.85
CA GLY A 330 -8.86 -34.97 4.18
C GLY A 330 -9.22 -34.74 5.66
N HIS A 331 -8.95 -35.70 6.54
CA HIS A 331 -9.27 -35.62 7.96
C HIS A 331 -8.06 -35.92 8.84
N THR A 332 -8.13 -35.44 10.08
CA THR A 332 -7.15 -35.74 11.14
C THR A 332 -7.76 -36.66 12.18
N TYR A 333 -7.05 -37.73 12.56
CA TYR A 333 -7.45 -38.70 13.58
C TYR A 333 -6.42 -38.79 14.70
N GLY A 334 -6.85 -38.70 15.96
CA GLY A 334 -5.95 -38.78 17.12
C GLY A 334 -5.66 -40.22 17.51
N VAL A 335 -4.42 -40.67 17.41
CA VAL A 335 -4.01 -42.05 17.71
C VAL A 335 -4.04 -42.28 19.23
N PRO A 336 -4.93 -43.16 19.74
CA PRO A 336 -5.26 -43.22 21.16
C PRO A 336 -4.24 -44.00 22.00
N SER A 337 -3.36 -44.80 21.37
CA SER A 337 -2.27 -45.47 22.06
C SER A 337 -1.11 -45.83 21.12
N PRO A 338 0.12 -46.04 21.66
CA PRO A 338 1.24 -46.59 20.90
C PRO A 338 0.94 -47.95 20.27
N ASP A 339 0.08 -48.77 20.88
CA ASP A 339 -0.33 -50.06 20.33
C ASP A 339 -1.14 -49.90 19.04
N VAL A 340 -2.03 -48.90 18.96
CA VAL A 340 -2.75 -48.56 17.74
C VAL A 340 -1.79 -48.07 16.65
N LEU A 341 -0.81 -47.25 17.02
CA LEU A 341 0.22 -46.79 16.08
C LEU A 341 1.03 -47.96 15.50
N ASN A 342 1.52 -48.85 16.37
CA ASN A 342 2.34 -50.01 16.00
C ASN A 342 1.57 -51.06 15.21
N THR A 343 0.34 -51.35 15.62
CA THR A 343 -0.47 -52.43 15.04
C THR A 343 -1.22 -51.98 13.79
N CYS A 344 -1.79 -50.77 13.80
CA CYS A 344 -2.75 -50.32 12.79
C CYS A 344 -2.16 -49.28 11.81
N LEU A 345 -1.05 -48.61 12.14
CA LEU A 345 -0.51 -47.47 11.35
C LEU A 345 0.98 -47.59 10.98
N GLY A 346 1.53 -48.81 11.01
CA GLY A 346 2.92 -49.08 10.60
C GLY A 346 3.99 -48.54 11.55
N GLY A 347 3.63 -48.32 12.82
CA GLY A 347 4.54 -47.91 13.89
C GLY A 347 5.06 -46.49 13.77
N TRP A 348 6.14 -46.23 14.51
CA TRP A 348 6.75 -44.91 14.66
C TRP A 348 7.51 -44.41 13.42
N ALA A 349 7.67 -45.26 12.39
CA ALA A 349 8.28 -44.85 11.14
C ALA A 349 7.51 -43.68 10.51
N ASN A 350 8.24 -42.63 10.11
CA ASN A 350 7.70 -41.42 9.50
C ASN A 350 6.75 -40.61 10.39
N VAL A 351 6.81 -40.77 11.72
CA VAL A 351 6.15 -39.87 12.66
C VAL A 351 7.03 -38.61 12.83
N ARG A 352 6.49 -37.44 12.50
CA ARG A 352 7.19 -36.16 12.64
C ARG A 352 6.65 -35.36 13.82
N THR A 353 7.51 -34.93 14.73
CA THR A 353 7.13 -34.01 15.81
C THR A 353 6.85 -32.61 15.27
N ILE A 354 5.78 -31.97 15.72
CA ILE A 354 5.30 -30.67 15.22
C ILE A 354 5.04 -29.66 16.35
N SER A 355 4.95 -28.37 16.00
CA SER A 355 4.67 -27.27 16.93
C SER A 355 3.16 -27.02 17.16
N GLN A 356 2.82 -26.16 18.13
CA GLN A 356 1.44 -25.74 18.40
C GLN A 356 0.80 -25.04 17.19
N ASP A 357 1.55 -24.14 16.53
CA ASP A 357 1.04 -23.40 15.37
C ASP A 357 0.77 -24.33 14.18
N GLU A 358 1.60 -25.36 14.04
CA GLU A 358 1.47 -26.36 12.99
C GLU A 358 0.25 -27.27 13.19
N ILE A 359 -0.02 -27.75 14.41
CA ILE A 359 -1.24 -28.53 14.66
C ILE A 359 -2.50 -27.67 14.48
N ASN A 360 -2.48 -26.39 14.87
CA ASN A 360 -3.62 -25.49 14.66
C ASN A 360 -3.96 -25.36 13.16
N HIS A 361 -2.95 -25.23 12.30
CA HIS A 361 -3.12 -25.19 10.85
C HIS A 361 -3.58 -26.52 10.26
N ILE A 362 -3.01 -27.64 10.73
CA ILE A 362 -3.43 -28.98 10.31
C ILE A 362 -4.91 -29.19 10.64
N LEU A 363 -5.35 -28.87 11.86
CA LEU A 363 -6.75 -29.05 12.26
C LEU A 363 -7.72 -28.09 11.53
N ALA A 364 -7.24 -26.93 11.10
CA ALA A 364 -8.01 -26.02 10.24
C ALA A 364 -8.17 -26.56 8.80
N SER A 365 -7.14 -27.23 8.28
CA SER A 365 -7.12 -27.77 6.90
C SER A 365 -7.72 -29.18 6.80
N TYR A 366 -7.62 -29.95 7.87
CA TYR A 366 -8.03 -31.34 8.01
C TYR A 366 -8.83 -31.50 9.30
N PRO A 367 -10.15 -31.28 9.26
CA PRO A 367 -10.97 -31.29 10.46
C PRO A 367 -10.79 -32.57 11.28
N TYR A 368 -10.73 -32.41 12.60
CA TYR A 368 -10.59 -33.52 13.53
C TYR A 368 -11.83 -34.42 13.44
N ALA A 369 -11.61 -35.69 13.06
CA ALA A 369 -12.68 -36.66 12.85
C ALA A 369 -12.84 -37.65 14.02
N GLY A 370 -12.10 -37.44 15.13
CA GLY A 370 -12.16 -38.28 16.33
C GLY A 370 -10.88 -39.10 16.58
N PRO A 371 -10.90 -40.02 17.57
CA PRO A 371 -9.78 -40.91 17.81
C PRO A 371 -9.59 -41.85 16.61
N ALA A 372 -8.35 -42.14 16.25
CA ALA A 372 -8.01 -43.21 15.33
C ALA A 372 -8.36 -44.53 16.02
N GLY A 373 -9.53 -45.08 15.74
CA GLY A 373 -9.89 -46.40 16.24
C GLY A 373 -9.03 -47.46 15.55
N CYS A 374 -8.63 -48.51 16.28
CA CYS A 374 -8.49 -49.83 15.65
C CYS A 374 -9.90 -50.42 15.46
N SER A 375 -10.74 -49.71 14.73
CA SER A 375 -11.58 -50.32 13.71
C SER A 375 -10.77 -50.09 12.43
N ALA A 376 -10.04 -51.11 12.00
CA ALA A 376 -8.95 -51.04 11.00
C ALA A 376 -9.13 -49.92 9.93
N PRO A 377 -8.07 -49.15 9.59
CA PRO A 377 -8.16 -48.01 8.69
C PRO A 377 -8.75 -48.35 7.31
N GLN A 378 -9.82 -47.66 6.90
CA GLN A 378 -10.22 -47.52 5.49
C GLN A 378 -9.41 -46.40 4.82
N THR A 379 -8.08 -46.48 4.77
CA THR A 379 -7.31 -47.21 3.75
C THR A 379 -6.19 -48.02 4.42
N GLY A 380 -6.13 -49.32 4.12
CA GLY A 380 -5.68 -50.33 5.09
C GLY A 380 -6.77 -51.35 5.47
N VAL A 381 -7.94 -51.33 4.83
CA VAL A 381 -8.96 -52.40 4.87
C VAL A 381 -9.14 -53.07 3.54
N ARG A 382 -8.99 -52.37 2.41
CA ARG A 382 -9.06 -53.03 1.11
C ARG A 382 -7.82 -53.92 0.95
N GLU A 383 -6.66 -53.31 1.11
CA GLU A 383 -5.34 -53.95 1.10
C GLU A 383 -5.23 -54.99 2.22
N GLN A 384 -5.70 -54.67 3.44
CA GLN A 384 -5.63 -55.63 4.55
C GLN A 384 -6.65 -56.77 4.38
N ARG A 385 -7.87 -56.54 3.91
CA ARG A 385 -8.81 -57.63 3.56
C ARG A 385 -8.25 -58.50 2.44
N ALA A 386 -7.51 -57.91 1.50
CA ALA A 386 -6.78 -58.66 0.48
C ALA A 386 -5.64 -59.48 1.09
N ILE A 387 -4.86 -58.91 2.00
CA ILE A 387 -3.78 -59.60 2.73
C ILE A 387 -4.34 -60.73 3.60
N ASP A 388 -5.37 -60.47 4.40
CA ASP A 388 -5.99 -61.45 5.31
C ASP A 388 -6.56 -62.62 4.51
N TRP A 389 -7.23 -62.33 3.40
CA TRP A 389 -7.70 -63.38 2.51
C TRP A 389 -6.55 -64.12 1.84
N ALA A 390 -5.53 -63.43 1.35
CA ALA A 390 -4.36 -64.06 0.73
C ALA A 390 -3.63 -64.98 1.72
N ARG A 391 -3.51 -64.56 2.99
CA ARG A 391 -2.98 -65.37 4.10
C ARG A 391 -3.86 -66.60 4.36
N ALA A 392 -5.19 -66.44 4.35
CA ALA A 392 -6.12 -67.55 4.51
C ALA A 392 -6.07 -68.55 3.33
N GLN A 393 -5.49 -68.17 2.19
CA GLN A 393 -5.28 -69.08 1.06
C GLN A 393 -3.95 -69.85 1.14
N ILE A 394 -3.03 -69.54 2.07
CA ILE A 394 -1.73 -70.23 2.15
C ILE A 394 -1.94 -71.76 2.25
N GLY A 395 -1.24 -72.51 1.38
CA GLY A 395 -1.37 -73.95 1.20
C GLY A 395 -2.43 -74.38 0.18
N SER A 396 -3.37 -73.49 -0.21
CA SER A 396 -4.40 -73.78 -1.22
C SER A 396 -3.77 -73.99 -2.60
N THR A 397 -4.12 -75.10 -3.25
CA THR A 397 -3.68 -75.42 -4.61
C THR A 397 -4.62 -74.88 -5.69
N SER A 398 -5.73 -74.26 -5.29
CA SER A 398 -6.80 -73.79 -6.19
C SER A 398 -6.37 -72.66 -7.13
N TYR A 399 -5.29 -71.94 -6.77
CA TYR A 399 -4.76 -70.81 -7.54
C TYR A 399 -3.48 -71.15 -8.32
N ASN A 400 -3.12 -72.43 -8.43
CA ASN A 400 -1.91 -72.81 -9.15
C ASN A 400 -1.99 -72.37 -10.61
N GLY A 401 -1.03 -71.55 -11.04
CA GLY A 401 -1.02 -70.98 -12.39
C GLY A 401 -2.00 -69.82 -12.61
N TRP A 402 -2.71 -69.37 -11.57
CA TRP A 402 -3.72 -68.31 -11.63
C TRP A 402 -3.32 -67.08 -10.78
N CYS A 403 -2.13 -66.53 -11.03
CA CYS A 403 -1.57 -65.44 -10.23
C CYS A 403 -2.37 -64.14 -10.29
N GLU A 404 -2.80 -63.71 -11.49
CA GLU A 404 -3.63 -62.51 -11.64
C GLU A 404 -4.98 -62.68 -10.92
N ARG A 405 -5.65 -63.80 -11.19
CA ARG A 405 -6.95 -64.10 -10.56
C ARG A 405 -6.84 -64.22 -9.05
N PHE A 406 -5.72 -64.71 -8.52
CA PHE A 406 -5.46 -64.71 -7.09
C PHE A 406 -5.45 -63.30 -6.51
N ILE A 407 -4.75 -62.36 -7.15
CA ILE A 407 -4.70 -60.96 -6.71
C ILE A 407 -6.06 -60.28 -6.87
N GLU A 408 -6.74 -60.47 -7.99
CA GLU A 408 -8.11 -59.96 -8.20
C GLU A 408 -9.04 -60.45 -7.09
N ASN A 409 -9.04 -61.75 -6.82
CA ASN A 409 -9.88 -62.36 -5.79
C ASN A 409 -9.48 -61.90 -4.39
N ALA A 410 -8.20 -61.61 -4.13
CA ALA A 410 -7.76 -60.98 -2.88
C ALA A 410 -8.45 -59.61 -2.71
N TYR A 411 -8.53 -58.85 -3.78
CA TYR A 411 -9.17 -57.54 -3.84
C TYR A 411 -10.68 -57.56 -4.15
N GLY A 412 -11.34 -58.73 -4.03
CA GLY A 412 -12.80 -58.85 -4.14
C GLY A 412 -13.35 -58.71 -5.55
N THR A 413 -12.51 -58.83 -6.57
CA THR A 413 -12.92 -58.79 -7.98
C THR A 413 -12.46 -60.04 -8.72
N THR A 414 -12.83 -60.18 -10.00
CA THR A 414 -12.43 -61.31 -10.83
C THR A 414 -12.59 -60.96 -12.31
N GLY A 415 -11.71 -61.47 -13.16
CA GLY A 415 -11.76 -61.31 -14.62
C GLY A 415 -11.55 -59.88 -15.13
N ARG A 416 -10.76 -59.05 -14.44
CA ARG A 416 -10.46 -57.68 -14.86
C ARG A 416 -9.29 -57.61 -15.83
N TYR A 417 -8.29 -58.46 -15.63
CA TYR A 417 -7.13 -58.58 -16.50
C TYR A 417 -6.95 -60.02 -16.99
N ALA A 418 -6.58 -60.15 -18.27
CA ALA A 418 -6.35 -61.46 -18.87
C ALA A 418 -5.08 -62.14 -18.32
N SER A 419 -4.13 -61.38 -17.79
CA SER A 419 -2.88 -61.86 -17.19
C SER A 419 -2.21 -60.81 -16.31
N ALA A 420 -1.25 -61.26 -15.51
CA ALA A 420 -0.36 -60.40 -14.71
C ALA A 420 0.37 -59.35 -15.58
N LEU A 421 0.85 -59.76 -16.76
CA LEU A 421 1.50 -58.86 -17.70
C LEU A 421 0.52 -57.84 -18.28
N ALA A 422 -0.74 -58.22 -18.54
CA ALA A 422 -1.76 -57.29 -19.01
C ALA A 422 -2.07 -56.22 -17.95
N GLN A 423 -2.15 -56.61 -16.67
CA GLN A 423 -2.30 -55.67 -15.57
C GLN A 423 -1.06 -54.75 -15.45
N ALA A 424 0.15 -55.31 -15.51
CA ALA A 424 1.39 -54.53 -15.46
C ALA A 424 1.46 -53.48 -16.58
N ASN A 425 1.14 -53.87 -17.82
CA ASN A 425 1.13 -52.97 -18.97
C ASN A 425 0.08 -51.85 -18.81
N SER A 426 -1.11 -52.17 -18.28
CA SER A 426 -2.12 -51.16 -17.93
C SER A 426 -1.58 -50.15 -16.93
N LYS A 427 -0.90 -50.61 -15.87
CA LYS A 427 -0.31 -49.73 -14.84
C LYS A 427 0.81 -48.85 -15.38
N ILE A 428 1.68 -49.41 -16.22
CA ILE A 428 2.74 -48.67 -16.92
C ILE A 428 2.13 -47.61 -17.83
N SER A 429 1.15 -47.97 -18.66
CA SER A 429 0.51 -47.03 -19.61
C SER A 429 -0.20 -45.86 -18.92
N ARG A 430 -0.72 -46.06 -17.71
CA ARG A 430 -1.36 -45.02 -16.89
C ARG A 430 -0.38 -44.23 -16.02
N GLY A 431 0.93 -44.51 -16.07
CA GLY A 431 1.93 -43.85 -15.24
C GLY A 431 1.78 -44.12 -13.73
N THR A 432 1.10 -45.22 -13.36
CA THR A 432 0.84 -45.60 -11.96
C THR A 432 1.78 -46.70 -11.45
N MET A 433 2.67 -47.20 -12.32
CA MET A 433 3.69 -48.19 -11.96
C MET A 433 4.93 -47.49 -11.40
N HIS A 434 5.38 -47.92 -10.23
CA HIS A 434 6.68 -47.58 -9.66
C HIS A 434 7.75 -48.51 -10.24
N THR A 435 8.17 -48.24 -11.48
CA THR A 435 9.09 -49.10 -12.24
C THR A 435 10.45 -49.21 -11.56
N GLY A 436 10.97 -50.43 -11.41
CA GLY A 436 12.29 -50.71 -10.85
C GLY A 436 12.44 -50.53 -9.34
N ASP A 437 11.54 -49.79 -8.67
CA ASP A 437 11.55 -49.63 -7.22
C ASP A 437 11.18 -50.96 -6.54
N ARG A 438 11.99 -51.39 -5.57
CA ARG A 438 11.80 -52.64 -4.80
C ARG A 438 11.25 -52.41 -3.41
N ASN A 439 11.04 -51.16 -3.00
CA ASN A 439 10.43 -50.80 -1.71
C ASN A 439 8.90 -50.88 -1.79
N VAL A 440 8.38 -52.09 -1.98
CA VAL A 440 6.95 -52.30 -2.23
C VAL A 440 6.14 -52.09 -0.93
N PRO A 441 5.23 -51.09 -0.89
CA PRO A 441 4.40 -50.86 0.29
C PRO A 441 3.53 -52.07 0.63
N VAL A 442 3.15 -52.21 1.90
CA VAL A 442 2.16 -53.21 2.32
C VAL A 442 0.88 -53.06 1.49
N GLY A 443 0.33 -54.18 1.02
CA GLY A 443 -0.86 -54.22 0.16
C GLY A 443 -0.59 -53.94 -1.32
N ALA A 444 0.52 -53.33 -1.69
CA ALA A 444 0.82 -53.13 -3.11
C ALA A 444 1.09 -54.47 -3.83
N ILE A 445 0.85 -54.46 -5.14
CA ILE A 445 1.06 -55.61 -6.02
C ILE A 445 2.42 -55.41 -6.69
N ALA A 446 3.29 -56.41 -6.56
CA ALA A 446 4.57 -56.46 -7.24
C ALA A 446 4.43 -57.26 -8.54
N PHE A 447 4.96 -56.72 -9.63
CA PHE A 447 4.78 -57.23 -10.99
C PHE A 447 6.10 -57.75 -11.58
N PHE A 448 5.99 -58.87 -12.29
CA PHE A 448 7.09 -59.51 -13.00
C PHE A 448 6.70 -59.75 -14.46
N GLY A 449 7.67 -59.55 -15.36
CA GLY A 449 7.48 -59.61 -16.79
C GLY A 449 7.40 -61.03 -17.34
N SER A 450 7.14 -61.08 -18.65
CA SER A 450 7.04 -62.32 -19.40
C SER A 450 8.33 -63.13 -19.33
N SER A 451 8.23 -64.42 -18.99
CA SER A 451 9.35 -65.36 -19.02
C SER A 451 8.88 -66.79 -19.19
N LYS A 452 9.79 -67.70 -19.57
CA LYS A 452 9.47 -69.13 -19.73
C LYS A 452 8.90 -69.75 -18.44
N VAL A 453 9.36 -69.31 -17.27
CA VAL A 453 8.94 -69.86 -15.97
C VAL A 453 7.50 -69.51 -15.59
N ASN A 454 6.94 -68.45 -16.17
CA ASN A 454 5.55 -68.03 -15.96
C ASN A 454 4.65 -68.22 -17.19
N GLY A 455 5.07 -69.09 -18.12
CA GLY A 455 4.31 -69.37 -19.35
C GLY A 455 4.15 -68.15 -20.26
N TYR A 456 5.01 -67.14 -20.10
CA TYR A 456 4.99 -65.86 -20.80
C TYR A 456 3.83 -64.91 -20.42
N TYR A 457 3.04 -65.23 -19.40
CA TYR A 457 1.89 -64.42 -18.94
C TYR A 457 2.25 -63.37 -17.87
N GLY A 458 3.52 -63.32 -17.43
CA GLY A 458 3.96 -62.50 -16.31
C GLY A 458 3.59 -63.12 -14.96
N HIS A 459 3.95 -62.45 -13.87
CA HIS A 459 3.61 -62.88 -12.51
C HIS A 459 3.30 -61.70 -11.60
N VAL A 460 2.45 -61.93 -10.60
CA VAL A 460 2.09 -60.94 -9.58
C VAL A 460 2.10 -61.56 -8.19
N ILE A 461 2.52 -60.77 -7.20
CA ILE A 461 2.52 -61.14 -5.79
C ILE A 461 2.01 -59.98 -4.93
N LEU A 462 1.35 -60.29 -3.81
CA LEU A 462 0.78 -59.31 -2.89
C LEU A 462 1.75 -59.01 -1.74
N SER A 463 2.09 -57.74 -1.52
CA SER A 463 2.97 -57.34 -0.42
C SER A 463 2.28 -57.48 0.94
N LEU A 464 2.93 -58.20 1.86
CA LEU A 464 2.57 -58.29 3.28
C LEU A 464 3.21 -57.19 4.13
N GLY A 465 4.07 -56.35 3.52
CA GLY A 465 4.97 -55.46 4.24
C GLY A 465 6.26 -56.16 4.70
N GLY A 466 7.25 -55.37 5.11
CA GLY A 466 8.52 -55.89 5.63
C GLY A 466 9.34 -56.74 4.63
N GLY A 467 9.10 -56.59 3.32
CA GLY A 467 9.75 -57.38 2.27
C GLY A 467 9.19 -58.79 2.07
N GLN A 468 8.07 -59.14 2.73
CA GLN A 468 7.37 -60.41 2.56
C GLN A 468 6.18 -60.27 1.62
N PHE A 469 5.89 -61.33 0.87
CA PHE A 469 4.82 -61.35 -0.14
C PHE A 469 4.08 -62.68 -0.11
N VAL A 470 2.82 -62.68 -0.55
CA VAL A 470 2.07 -63.90 -0.86
C VAL A 470 1.99 -64.07 -2.36
N SER A 471 2.37 -65.25 -2.83
CA SER A 471 2.28 -65.64 -4.23
C SER A 471 1.29 -66.79 -4.38
N SER A 472 0.56 -66.80 -5.50
CA SER A 472 -0.08 -68.05 -5.94
C SER A 472 0.98 -69.10 -6.20
N GLY A 473 0.66 -70.36 -5.90
CA GLY A 473 1.52 -71.48 -6.27
C GLY A 473 1.70 -71.59 -7.79
N TYR A 474 2.75 -72.28 -8.19
CA TYR A 474 2.90 -72.75 -9.57
C TYR A 474 2.68 -74.27 -9.60
N ALA A 475 2.24 -74.78 -10.75
CA ALA A 475 2.20 -76.21 -11.00
C ALA A 475 3.39 -76.54 -11.91
N TYR A 476 4.29 -77.41 -11.45
CA TYR A 476 5.44 -77.86 -12.22
C TYR A 476 5.60 -79.37 -12.10
N ASN A 477 5.77 -80.06 -13.23
CA ASN A 477 5.90 -81.52 -13.31
C ASN A 477 4.85 -82.30 -12.48
N GLY A 478 3.58 -81.88 -12.55
CA GLY A 478 2.48 -82.56 -11.86
C GLY A 478 2.41 -82.31 -10.35
N ARG A 479 3.33 -81.52 -9.76
CA ARG A 479 3.30 -81.13 -8.35
C ARG A 479 2.77 -79.70 -8.18
N ALA A 480 1.76 -79.58 -7.33
CA ALA A 480 1.12 -78.35 -6.92
C ALA A 480 1.81 -77.79 -5.67
N TYR A 481 2.40 -76.58 -5.76
CA TYR A 481 3.07 -75.96 -4.62
C TYR A 481 2.12 -75.18 -3.70
N GLY A 482 0.94 -74.81 -4.19
CA GLY A 482 -0.07 -74.07 -3.44
C GLY A 482 0.36 -72.64 -3.15
N VAL A 483 -0.54 -71.80 -2.64
CA VAL A 483 -0.24 -70.41 -2.24
C VAL A 483 0.80 -70.40 -1.11
N TYR A 484 1.80 -69.53 -1.20
CA TYR A 484 2.94 -69.53 -0.27
C TYR A 484 3.47 -68.11 -0.01
N VAL A 485 4.22 -67.96 1.10
CA VAL A 485 4.93 -66.72 1.43
C VAL A 485 6.32 -66.76 0.80
N THR A 486 6.72 -65.63 0.21
CA THR A 486 7.97 -65.47 -0.54
C THR A 486 8.54 -64.07 -0.38
N GLY A 487 9.70 -63.81 -0.98
CA GLY A 487 10.33 -62.50 -1.07
C GLY A 487 10.40 -62.00 -2.52
N ILE A 488 10.62 -60.70 -2.69
CA ILE A 488 10.68 -60.06 -4.02
C ILE A 488 11.87 -60.50 -4.89
N ASN A 489 12.85 -61.17 -4.31
CA ASN A 489 14.07 -61.65 -4.98
C ASN A 489 13.99 -63.12 -5.40
N GLU A 490 12.81 -63.75 -5.33
CA GLU A 490 12.61 -65.12 -5.80
C GLU A 490 12.88 -65.20 -7.32
N THR A 491 13.82 -66.06 -7.70
CA THR A 491 14.32 -66.13 -9.08
C THR A 491 13.34 -66.78 -10.05
N ASN A 492 12.32 -67.46 -9.54
CA ASN A 492 11.34 -68.22 -10.33
C ASN A 492 10.09 -67.43 -10.75
N MET A 493 10.13 -66.09 -10.77
CA MET A 493 8.97 -65.24 -11.11
C MET A 493 9.08 -64.50 -12.46
N GLY A 494 10.28 -64.42 -13.03
CA GLY A 494 10.58 -63.59 -14.21
C GLY A 494 11.23 -62.25 -13.85
N PRO A 495 11.48 -61.37 -14.84
CA PRO A 495 12.13 -60.07 -14.59
C PRO A 495 11.20 -59.14 -13.81
N TYR A 496 11.68 -58.60 -12.68
CA TYR A 496 10.91 -57.64 -11.90
C TYR A 496 10.65 -56.35 -12.69
N LEU A 497 9.40 -55.89 -12.74
CA LEU A 497 8.99 -54.70 -13.48
C LEU A 497 8.81 -53.48 -12.56
N GLY A 498 8.30 -53.68 -11.36
CA GLY A 498 7.91 -52.61 -10.44
C GLY A 498 6.70 -52.99 -9.60
N TRP A 499 6.16 -52.02 -8.88
CA TRP A 499 4.96 -52.21 -8.08
C TRP A 499 3.91 -51.14 -8.36
N ALA A 500 2.64 -51.47 -8.09
CA ALA A 500 1.54 -50.52 -8.09
C ALA A 500 0.47 -50.96 -7.09
N TYR A 501 -0.37 -50.02 -6.65
CA TYR A 501 -1.59 -50.36 -5.92
C TYR A 501 -2.63 -51.04 -6.84
N ALA A 502 -3.56 -51.79 -6.25
CA ALA A 502 -4.74 -52.28 -6.97
C ALA A 502 -5.53 -51.11 -7.59
N ASP A 503 -6.31 -51.38 -8.64
CA ASP A 503 -7.11 -50.35 -9.29
C ASP A 503 -8.18 -49.74 -8.38
N ASP A 504 -8.45 -48.46 -8.60
CA ASP A 504 -9.52 -47.75 -7.93
C ASP A 504 -10.86 -48.42 -8.27
N GLY A 505 -11.67 -48.68 -7.23
CA GLY A 505 -12.94 -49.41 -7.36
C GLY A 505 -12.85 -50.93 -7.20
N TRP A 506 -11.66 -51.52 -7.08
CA TRP A 506 -11.55 -52.87 -6.55
C TRP A 506 -11.84 -52.82 -5.04
N SER A 507 -12.74 -53.67 -4.55
CA SER A 507 -13.05 -53.74 -3.12
C SER A 507 -13.52 -55.14 -2.74
N ARG A 508 -12.77 -55.80 -1.87
CA ARG A 508 -13.33 -56.80 -0.95
C ARG A 508 -13.97 -56.06 0.22
#